data_AF-A0A8X6SC92-F1
#
_entry.id   AF-A0A8X6SC92-F1
#
_cell.length_a   1.000
_cell.length_b   1.000
_cell.length_c   1.000
_cell.angle_alpha   90.00
_cell.angle_beta   90.00
_cell.angle_gamma   90.00
#
_symmetry.space_group_name_H-M   'P 1'
#
loop_
_entity.id
_entity.type
_entity.pdbx_description
1 polymer ?
#
loop_
_entity_poly.entity_id
_entity_poly.type
_entity_poly.pdbx_seq_one_letter_code
_entity_poly.pdbx_strand_id
1 'polypeptide(L)'
;MPGKRARRHFSQLSEFERGLIIGRKTAGWATRSVAGQVDRSEKAVRNCWEQWIREGTYARKTGSGATRKTMRIVRQALVDPTVTCLPTRVDVGVAIVPQTISRHLAEANLKSKCLFRALPITPEYQQLRLQWCQDRSMWNVTEWQKVVFRDESRFVLGTDDNHVRVWRRPGERYNSPYTVLRHTARTADVIVWGP
;
A
#
# COMPACT_ATOMS: atom_id res chain seq x y z
N MET A 1 38.03 34.97 6.54
CA MET A 1 36.85 34.09 6.38
C MET A 1 37.33 32.66 6.19
N PRO A 2 36.84 31.65 6.93
CA PRO A 2 37.25 30.27 6.71
C PRO A 2 36.52 29.71 5.47
N GLY A 3 37.30 29.19 4.52
CA GLY A 3 36.79 28.66 3.25
C GLY A 3 35.79 27.51 3.46
N LYS A 4 34.69 27.55 2.72
CA LYS A 4 33.69 26.46 2.69
C LYS A 4 34.39 25.18 2.20
N ARG A 5 34.53 24.18 3.08
CA ARG A 5 34.99 22.85 2.67
C ARG A 5 33.98 22.25 1.69
N ALA A 6 34.40 22.01 0.44
CA ALA A 6 33.61 21.28 -0.53
C ALA A 6 33.26 19.89 0.06
N ARG A 7 31.97 19.55 0.08
CA ARG A 7 31.54 18.21 0.49
C ARG A 7 32.06 17.22 -0.56
N ARG A 8 32.95 16.32 -0.16
CA ARG A 8 33.37 15.20 -1.00
C ARG A 8 32.14 14.35 -1.30
N HIS A 9 31.80 14.19 -2.57
CA HIS A 9 30.73 13.31 -2.99
C HIS A 9 31.20 11.86 -2.85
N PHE A 10 30.65 11.13 -1.88
CA PHE A 10 30.99 9.73 -1.65
C PHE A 10 30.14 8.85 -2.56
N SER A 11 30.68 8.44 -3.71
CA SER A 11 30.07 7.40 -4.54
C SER A 11 30.46 6.00 -4.04
N GLN A 12 29.52 5.05 -4.19
CA GLN A 12 29.72 3.66 -3.80
C GLN A 12 30.71 2.96 -4.76
N LEU A 13 31.50 2.02 -4.23
CA LEU A 13 32.34 1.14 -5.06
C LEU A 13 31.44 0.22 -5.88
N SER A 14 31.57 0.27 -7.20
CA SER A 14 30.98 -0.68 -8.14
C SER A 14 31.56 -2.08 -7.98
N GLU A 15 30.86 -3.09 -8.49
CA GLU A 15 31.34 -4.47 -8.46
C GLU A 15 32.66 -4.63 -9.23
N PHE A 16 32.80 -3.94 -10.36
CA PHE A 16 34.04 -3.94 -11.13
C PHE A 16 35.22 -3.36 -10.34
N GLU A 17 35.03 -2.21 -9.69
CA GLU A 17 36.07 -1.61 -8.83
C GLU A 17 36.45 -2.53 -7.67
N ARG A 18 35.48 -3.22 -7.07
CA ARG A 18 35.72 -4.20 -5.99
C ARG A 18 36.55 -5.39 -6.48
N GLY A 19 36.21 -5.95 -7.64
CA GLY A 19 36.98 -7.03 -8.27
C GLY A 19 38.42 -6.60 -8.59
N LEU A 20 38.59 -5.39 -9.12
CA LEU A 20 39.91 -4.82 -9.44
C LEU A 20 40.77 -4.60 -8.19
N ILE A 21 40.17 -4.11 -7.11
CA ILE A 21 40.83 -3.97 -5.81
C ILE A 21 41.34 -5.33 -5.32
N ILE A 22 40.49 -6.36 -5.36
CA ILE A 22 40.85 -7.69 -4.89
C ILE A 22 41.96 -8.29 -5.74
N GLY A 23 41.84 -8.27 -7.08
CA GLY A 23 42.85 -8.82 -7.98
C GLY A 23 44.24 -8.21 -7.75
N ARG A 24 44.32 -6.88 -7.60
CA ARG A 24 45.61 -6.20 -7.35
C ARG A 24 46.15 -6.42 -5.95
N LYS A 25 45.26 -6.50 -4.95
CA LYS A 25 45.67 -6.83 -3.58
C LYS A 25 46.20 -8.26 -3.47
N THR A 26 45.61 -9.21 -4.19
CA THR A 26 46.13 -10.58 -4.31
C THR A 26 47.48 -10.62 -5.00
N ALA A 27 47.71 -9.75 -6.00
CA ALA A 27 49.01 -9.57 -6.66
C ALA A 27 50.06 -8.82 -5.82
N GLY A 28 49.79 -8.55 -4.53
CA GLY A 28 50.76 -7.94 -3.61
C GLY A 28 50.87 -6.41 -3.67
N TRP A 29 49.96 -5.72 -4.37
CA TRP A 29 50.06 -4.27 -4.54
C TRP A 29 49.80 -3.50 -3.24
N ALA A 30 50.50 -2.38 -3.07
CA ALA A 30 50.31 -1.46 -1.96
C ALA A 30 48.93 -0.77 -2.06
N THR A 31 48.27 -0.60 -0.91
CA THR A 31 46.92 -0.03 -0.83
C THR A 31 46.84 1.38 -1.43
N ARG A 32 47.89 2.18 -1.29
CA ARG A 32 48.00 3.52 -1.89
C ARG A 32 48.00 3.48 -3.42
N SER A 33 48.75 2.57 -4.02
CA SER A 33 48.82 2.41 -5.47
C SER A 33 47.48 1.97 -6.05
N VAL A 34 46.81 1.03 -5.37
CA VAL A 34 45.47 0.59 -5.76
C VAL A 34 44.45 1.74 -5.62
N ALA A 35 44.52 2.51 -4.53
CA ALA A 35 43.66 3.65 -4.29
C ALA A 35 43.78 4.74 -5.38
N GLY A 36 45.01 5.08 -5.78
CA GLY A 36 45.26 6.03 -6.86
C GLY A 36 44.74 5.55 -8.21
N GLN A 37 44.82 4.24 -8.49
CA GLN A 37 44.41 3.69 -9.77
C GLN A 37 42.89 3.49 -9.91
N VAL A 38 42.18 3.32 -8.79
CA VAL A 38 40.70 3.21 -8.77
C VAL A 38 40.05 4.59 -8.51
N ASP A 39 40.86 5.63 -8.25
CA ASP A 39 40.42 6.96 -7.81
C ASP A 39 39.52 6.93 -6.57
N ARG A 40 39.94 6.15 -5.56
CA ARG A 40 39.19 5.95 -4.31
C ARG A 40 40.08 6.18 -3.10
N SER A 41 39.47 6.44 -1.95
CA SER A 41 40.23 6.58 -0.71
C SER A 41 40.93 5.27 -0.32
N GLU A 42 42.14 5.35 0.23
CA GLU A 42 42.86 4.18 0.78
C GLU A 42 42.03 3.41 1.81
N LYS A 43 41.15 4.11 2.55
CA LYS A 43 40.22 3.49 3.52
C LYS A 43 39.17 2.62 2.84
N ALA A 44 38.63 3.04 1.69
CA ALA A 44 37.66 2.25 0.94
C ALA A 44 38.30 0.96 0.38
N VAL A 45 39.52 1.06 -0.15
CA VAL A 45 40.30 -0.09 -0.64
C VAL A 45 40.59 -1.06 0.51
N ARG A 46 41.02 -0.54 1.66
CA ARG A 46 41.30 -1.35 2.85
C ARG A 46 40.06 -2.08 3.35
N ASN A 47 38.95 -1.37 3.53
CA ASN A 47 37.69 -1.99 3.99
C ASN A 47 37.20 -3.08 3.01
N CYS A 48 37.35 -2.87 1.70
CA CYS A 48 37.00 -3.87 0.69
C CYS A 48 37.88 -5.12 0.79
N TRP A 49 39.19 -4.92 0.97
CA TRP A 49 40.16 -6.02 1.13
C TRP A 49 39.96 -6.81 2.43
N GLU A 50 39.72 -6.12 3.55
CA GLU A 50 39.40 -6.74 4.83
C GLU A 50 38.08 -7.52 4.78
N GLN A 51 37.06 -6.99 4.09
CA GLN A 51 35.81 -7.72 3.84
C GLN A 51 36.09 -9.03 3.08
N TRP A 52 36.89 -8.97 2.01
CA TRP A 52 37.27 -10.13 1.21
C TRP A 52 38.03 -11.18 2.04
N ILE A 53 39.02 -10.78 2.84
CA ILE A 53 39.77 -11.71 3.71
C ILE A 53 38.83 -12.40 4.71
N ARG A 54 37.93 -11.63 5.33
CA ARG A 54 37.09 -12.14 6.42
C ARG A 54 35.96 -13.04 5.92
N GLU A 55 35.35 -12.70 4.79
CA GLU A 55 34.09 -13.31 4.36
C GLU A 55 34.21 -14.09 3.05
N GLY A 56 35.31 -13.93 2.31
CA GLY A 56 35.48 -14.52 0.98
C GLY A 56 34.51 -13.94 -0.06
N THR A 57 33.87 -12.80 0.25
CA THR A 57 32.91 -12.15 -0.66
C THR A 57 33.26 -10.69 -0.87
N TYR A 58 33.07 -10.23 -2.10
CA TYR A 58 33.18 -8.82 -2.48
C TYR A 58 31.82 -8.17 -2.69
N ALA A 59 30.76 -9.00 -2.69
CA ALA A 59 29.39 -8.54 -2.80
C ALA A 59 29.06 -7.57 -1.67
N ARG A 60 28.29 -6.55 -2.01
CA ARG A 60 27.83 -5.60 -1.03
C ARG A 60 26.81 -6.28 -0.12
N LYS A 61 27.00 -6.18 1.19
CA LYS A 61 25.93 -6.51 2.14
C LYS A 61 24.75 -5.57 1.95
N THR A 62 23.56 -6.12 1.81
CA THR A 62 22.32 -5.36 1.97
C THR A 62 22.37 -4.68 3.34
N GLY A 63 22.16 -3.36 3.35
CA GLY A 63 22.04 -2.64 4.61
C GLY A 63 20.89 -3.23 5.42
N SER A 64 20.98 -3.16 6.74
CA SER A 64 19.88 -3.56 7.63
C SER A 64 18.62 -2.82 7.20
N GLY A 65 17.63 -3.57 6.68
CA GLY A 65 16.36 -3.03 6.21
C GLY A 65 15.50 -2.42 7.33
N ALA A 66 14.34 -1.90 6.91
CA ALA A 66 13.42 -1.05 7.67
C ALA A 66 13.22 -1.38 9.16
N THR A 67 13.19 -0.33 9.99
CA THR A 67 12.85 -0.38 11.41
C THR A 67 11.46 -0.99 11.68
N ARG A 68 11.34 -1.80 12.75
CA ARG A 68 10.12 -2.48 13.24
C ARG A 68 8.83 -1.64 13.28
N LYS A 69 8.96 -0.31 13.35
CA LYS A 69 7.87 0.68 13.41
C LYS A 69 6.98 0.65 12.16
N THR A 70 7.55 0.33 10.99
CA THR A 70 6.83 0.21 9.71
C THR A 70 5.80 -0.93 9.69
N MET A 71 6.14 -2.07 10.30
CA MET A 71 5.21 -3.22 10.38
C MET A 71 3.98 -2.90 11.22
N ARG A 72 4.12 -2.02 12.23
CA ARG A 72 3.01 -1.64 13.11
C ARG A 72 1.94 -0.84 12.38
N ILE A 73 2.34 0.01 11.43
CA ILE A 73 1.41 0.78 10.58
C ILE A 73 0.55 -0.17 9.74
N VAL A 74 1.20 -1.13 9.07
CA VAL A 74 0.49 -2.10 8.22
C VAL A 74 -0.42 -3.00 9.05
N ARG A 75 0.05 -3.48 10.21
CA ARG A 75 -0.77 -4.28 11.14
C ARG A 75 -2.00 -3.51 11.62
N GLN A 76 -1.86 -2.25 12.02
CA GLN A 76 -2.99 -1.45 12.47
C GLN A 76 -4.02 -1.24 11.34
N ALA A 77 -3.56 -0.99 10.11
CA ALA A 77 -4.45 -0.83 8.96
C ALA A 77 -5.22 -2.10 8.60
N LEU A 78 -4.70 -3.29 8.97
CA LEU A 78 -5.38 -4.57 8.77
C LEU A 78 -6.35 -4.91 9.92
N VAL A 79 -6.01 -4.54 11.16
CA VAL A 79 -6.89 -4.73 12.32
C VAL A 79 -8.09 -3.79 12.25
N ASP A 80 -7.84 -2.51 11.97
CA ASP A 80 -8.88 -1.50 11.85
C ASP A 80 -8.75 -0.73 10.52
N PRO A 81 -9.38 -1.23 9.44
CA PRO A 81 -9.28 -0.63 8.11
C PRO A 81 -9.79 0.81 8.01
N THR A 82 -10.67 1.20 8.94
CA THR A 82 -11.30 2.53 9.06
C THR A 82 -10.53 3.50 9.96
N VAL A 83 -9.51 3.05 10.69
CA VAL A 83 -8.73 3.93 11.58
C VAL A 83 -7.61 4.65 10.82
N THR A 84 -7.14 4.06 9.71
CA THR A 84 -5.99 4.56 8.96
C THR A 84 -6.35 5.53 7.83
N CYS A 85 -7.62 5.92 7.66
CA CYS A 85 -8.00 6.97 6.70
C CYS A 85 -7.66 8.39 7.16
N LEU A 86 -7.18 8.56 8.41
CA LEU A 86 -6.63 9.81 8.90
C LEU A 86 -5.17 9.57 9.35
N PRO A 87 -4.17 10.27 8.77
CA PRO A 87 -2.76 10.11 9.15
C PRO A 87 -2.49 10.40 10.64
N THR A 88 -3.39 11.13 11.30
CA THR A 88 -3.33 11.52 12.71
C THR A 88 -3.74 10.43 13.70
N ARG A 89 -4.33 9.31 13.25
CA ARG A 89 -4.92 8.29 14.15
C ARG A 89 -4.14 6.97 14.25
N VAL A 90 -3.05 6.81 13.51
CA VAL A 90 -2.19 5.64 13.72
C VAL A 90 -1.39 5.89 14.99
N ASP A 91 -1.83 5.32 16.11
CA ASP A 91 -1.12 5.45 17.38
C ASP A 91 0.15 4.60 17.35
N VAL A 92 1.19 5.10 16.68
CA VAL A 92 2.50 4.46 16.57
C VAL A 92 3.44 4.92 17.72
N GLY A 93 2.96 5.79 18.62
CA GLY A 93 3.76 6.39 19.69
C GLY A 93 4.90 7.27 19.18
N VAL A 94 4.86 7.66 17.90
CA VAL A 94 5.91 8.45 17.22
C VAL A 94 5.24 9.35 16.18
N ALA A 95 5.67 10.61 16.11
CA ALA A 95 5.25 11.53 15.04
C ALA A 95 5.78 11.03 13.69
N ILE A 96 4.87 10.63 12.79
CA ILE A 96 5.19 10.14 11.45
C ILE A 96 4.51 11.04 10.42
N VAL A 97 5.22 11.34 9.34
CA VAL A 97 4.70 12.15 8.23
C VAL A 97 3.75 11.31 7.35
N PRO A 98 2.61 11.85 6.86
CA PRO A 98 1.63 11.10 6.06
C PRO A 98 2.20 10.36 4.85
N GLN A 99 3.21 10.92 4.16
CA GLN A 99 3.82 10.24 2.99
C GLN A 99 4.46 8.91 3.38
N THR A 100 5.05 8.81 4.56
CA THR A 100 5.66 7.58 5.08
C THR A 100 4.61 6.50 5.30
N ILE A 101 3.45 6.87 5.86
CA ILE A 101 2.31 5.96 6.04
C ILE A 101 1.83 5.45 4.67
N SER A 102 1.59 6.36 3.70
CA SER A 102 1.12 5.97 2.37
C SER A 102 2.10 5.05 1.65
N ARG A 103 3.41 5.31 1.73
CA ARG A 103 4.45 4.47 1.10
C ARG A 103 4.42 3.05 1.67
N HIS A 104 4.36 2.92 2.99
CA HIS A 104 4.34 1.61 3.64
C HIS A 104 3.05 0.83 3.40
N LEU A 105 1.90 1.51 3.30
CA LEU A 105 0.66 0.87 2.89
C LEU A 105 0.72 0.39 1.43
N ALA A 106 1.33 1.18 0.54
CA ALA A 106 1.54 0.80 -0.86
C ALA A 106 2.52 -0.38 -1.00
N GLU A 107 3.63 -0.39 -0.25
CA GLU A 107 4.58 -1.52 -0.17
C GLU A 107 3.87 -2.82 0.28
N ALA A 108 2.85 -2.71 1.13
CA ALA A 108 2.02 -3.82 1.58
C ALA A 108 0.85 -4.17 0.63
N ASN A 109 0.79 -3.56 -0.56
CA ASN A 109 -0.29 -3.69 -1.54
C ASN A 109 -1.69 -3.30 -1.02
N LEU A 110 -1.75 -2.37 -0.07
CA LEU A 110 -2.99 -1.80 0.45
C LEU A 110 -3.33 -0.54 -0.33
N LYS A 111 -4.60 -0.44 -0.77
CA LYS A 111 -5.11 0.71 -1.51
C LYS A 111 -6.29 1.31 -0.78
N SER A 112 -6.37 2.64 -0.79
CA SER A 112 -7.51 3.37 -0.24
C SER A 112 -8.72 3.21 -1.16
N LYS A 113 -9.77 2.54 -0.69
CA LYS A 113 -11.02 2.23 -1.40
C LYS A 113 -12.23 2.52 -0.52
N CYS A 114 -13.38 2.78 -1.11
CA CYS A 114 -14.63 2.91 -0.34
C CYS A 114 -15.11 1.55 0.16
N LEU A 115 -15.70 1.55 1.36
CA LEU A 115 -16.41 0.38 1.90
C LEU A 115 -17.53 -0.07 0.96
N PHE A 116 -17.80 -1.37 0.96
CA PHE A 116 -18.97 -1.90 0.28
C PHE A 116 -20.20 -1.71 1.19
N ARG A 117 -21.25 -1.09 0.67
CA ARG A 117 -22.51 -0.90 1.39
C ARG A 117 -23.51 -1.95 0.91
N ALA A 118 -23.71 -2.98 1.71
CA ALA A 118 -24.66 -4.04 1.42
C ALA A 118 -26.07 -3.63 1.87
N LEU A 119 -27.09 -4.05 1.12
CA LEU A 119 -28.47 -3.93 1.58
C LEU A 119 -28.71 -4.93 2.73
N PRO A 120 -29.37 -4.52 3.83
CA PRO A 120 -29.76 -5.45 4.89
C PRO A 120 -30.93 -6.31 4.42
N ILE A 121 -30.63 -7.40 3.71
CA ILE A 121 -31.62 -8.36 3.20
C ILE A 121 -31.53 -9.63 4.05
N THR A 122 -32.65 -10.10 4.58
CA THR A 122 -32.70 -11.37 5.32
C THR A 122 -32.42 -12.55 4.38
N PRO A 123 -31.91 -13.69 4.88
CA PRO A 123 -31.67 -14.87 4.06
C PRO A 123 -32.90 -15.33 3.26
N GLU A 124 -34.09 -15.22 3.85
CA GLU A 124 -35.37 -15.54 3.20
C GLU A 124 -35.61 -14.68 1.96
N TYR A 125 -35.46 -13.35 2.09
CA TYR A 125 -35.62 -12.44 0.96
C TYR A 125 -34.52 -12.62 -0.10
N GLN A 126 -33.32 -13.07 0.29
CA GLN A 126 -32.28 -13.42 -0.69
C GLN A 126 -32.68 -14.63 -1.54
N GLN A 127 -33.26 -15.66 -0.92
CA GLN A 127 -33.76 -16.84 -1.63
C GLN A 127 -34.92 -16.50 -2.56
N LEU A 128 -35.90 -15.73 -2.09
CA LEU A 128 -37.04 -15.29 -2.92
C LEU A 128 -36.57 -14.47 -4.12
N ARG A 129 -35.60 -13.56 -3.93
CA ARG A 129 -35.03 -12.78 -5.03
C ARG A 129 -34.29 -13.67 -6.04
N LEU A 130 -33.52 -14.64 -5.56
CA LEU A 130 -32.82 -15.58 -6.43
C LEU A 130 -33.80 -16.42 -7.24
N GLN A 131 -34.83 -16.97 -6.59
CA GLN A 131 -35.87 -17.75 -7.24
C GLN A 131 -36.61 -16.91 -8.29
N TRP A 132 -36.99 -15.67 -7.95
CA TRP A 132 -37.64 -14.76 -8.89
C TRP A 132 -36.81 -14.53 -10.15
N CYS A 133 -35.49 -14.37 -10.01
CA CYS A 133 -34.55 -14.23 -11.12
C CYS A 133 -34.41 -15.53 -11.93
N GLN A 134 -34.37 -16.69 -11.26
CA GLN A 134 -34.28 -18.00 -11.92
C GLN A 134 -35.52 -18.29 -12.77
N ASP A 135 -36.71 -18.11 -12.20
CA ASP A 135 -38.00 -18.31 -12.85
C ASP A 135 -38.15 -17.46 -14.13
N ARG A 136 -37.47 -16.31 -14.18
CA ARG A 136 -37.55 -15.31 -15.26
C ARG A 136 -36.29 -15.23 -16.10
N SER A 137 -35.31 -16.08 -15.84
CA SER A 137 -34.01 -16.08 -16.54
C SER A 137 -34.16 -16.36 -18.04
N MET A 138 -35.17 -17.14 -18.41
CA MET A 138 -35.47 -17.55 -19.78
C MET A 138 -36.59 -16.72 -20.44
N TRP A 139 -37.06 -15.65 -19.78
CA TRP A 139 -38.15 -14.83 -20.32
C TRP A 139 -37.75 -14.12 -21.59
N ASN A 140 -38.65 -14.13 -22.56
CA ASN A 140 -38.49 -13.45 -23.84
C ASN A 140 -38.99 -11.99 -23.78
N VAL A 141 -38.72 -11.21 -24.82
CA VAL A 141 -39.08 -9.78 -24.88
C VAL A 141 -40.58 -9.55 -24.70
N THR A 142 -41.44 -10.42 -25.23
CA THR A 142 -42.90 -10.28 -25.11
C THR A 142 -43.43 -10.53 -23.70
N GLU A 143 -42.73 -11.35 -22.91
CA GLU A 143 -43.04 -11.57 -21.50
C GLU A 143 -42.61 -10.38 -20.66
N TRP A 144 -41.44 -9.81 -20.93
CA TRP A 144 -40.97 -8.57 -20.28
C TRP A 144 -41.87 -7.37 -20.59
N GLN A 145 -42.43 -7.27 -21.80
CA GLN A 145 -43.38 -6.20 -22.17
C GLN A 145 -44.66 -6.17 -21.33
N LYS A 146 -45.00 -7.28 -20.65
CA LYS A 146 -46.17 -7.34 -19.77
C LYS A 146 -45.88 -6.84 -18.35
N VAL A 147 -44.63 -6.58 -18.02
CA VAL A 147 -44.21 -6.11 -16.69
C VAL A 147 -44.07 -4.60 -16.70
N VAL A 148 -44.82 -3.94 -15.81
CA VAL A 148 -44.63 -2.52 -15.51
C VAL A 148 -43.93 -2.43 -14.16
N PHE A 149 -42.77 -1.77 -14.14
CA PHE A 149 -42.04 -1.48 -12.91
C PHE A 149 -42.48 -0.12 -12.40
N ARG A 150 -42.96 -0.07 -11.15
CA ARG A 150 -43.07 1.18 -10.40
C ARG A 150 -41.98 1.19 -9.36
N ASP A 151 -41.23 2.28 -9.29
CA ASP A 151 -40.22 2.48 -8.27
C ASP A 151 -40.46 3.79 -7.53
N GLU A 152 -40.07 3.80 -6.27
CA GLU A 152 -40.12 4.95 -5.40
C GLU A 152 -38.70 5.53 -5.28
N SER A 153 -38.46 6.66 -5.93
CA SER A 153 -37.15 7.31 -5.91
C SER A 153 -37.08 8.33 -4.77
N ARG A 154 -36.15 8.10 -3.84
CA ARG A 154 -35.88 8.97 -2.70
C ARG A 154 -34.72 9.93 -3.00
N PHE A 155 -35.00 11.24 -3.00
CA PHE A 155 -34.00 12.31 -3.13
C PHE A 155 -33.66 12.86 -1.74
N VAL A 156 -32.41 12.68 -1.31
CA VAL A 156 -31.97 13.10 0.02
C VAL A 156 -31.50 14.56 -0.05
N LEU A 157 -31.96 15.42 0.87
CA LEU A 157 -31.62 16.85 0.89
C LEU A 157 -30.30 17.16 1.63
N GLY A 158 -29.65 16.15 2.21
CA GLY A 158 -28.39 16.27 2.96
C GLY A 158 -27.16 15.87 2.13
N THR A 159 -26.01 16.46 2.47
CA THR A 159 -24.71 16.33 1.77
C THR A 159 -23.79 15.25 2.34
N ASP A 160 -24.29 14.31 3.14
CA ASP A 160 -23.41 13.30 3.71
C ASP A 160 -23.14 12.18 2.70
N ASP A 161 -22.03 12.34 1.96
CA ASP A 161 -21.55 11.40 0.94
C ASP A 161 -21.39 9.97 1.47
N ASN A 162 -21.37 9.78 2.80
CA ASN A 162 -21.35 8.47 3.43
C ASN A 162 -20.18 7.58 2.92
N HIS A 163 -19.17 8.15 2.29
CA HIS A 163 -18.08 7.43 1.66
C HIS A 163 -16.94 7.24 2.66
N VAL A 164 -17.09 6.24 3.51
CA VAL A 164 -16.02 5.80 4.40
C VAL A 164 -14.95 5.09 3.57
N ARG A 165 -13.72 5.60 3.61
CA ARG A 165 -12.56 5.01 2.94
C ARG A 165 -11.83 4.07 3.89
N VAL A 166 -11.39 2.94 3.35
CA VAL A 166 -10.59 1.93 4.04
C VAL A 166 -9.37 1.52 3.21
N TRP A 167 -8.34 1.05 3.88
CA TRP A 167 -7.19 0.44 3.23
C TRP A 167 -7.41 -1.06 3.11
N ARG A 168 -7.42 -1.58 1.88
CA ARG A 168 -7.60 -3.02 1.62
C ARG A 168 -6.81 -3.49 0.40
N ARG A 169 -6.61 -4.79 0.29
CA ARG A 169 -5.99 -5.36 -0.91
C ARG A 169 -6.99 -5.45 -2.07
N PRO A 170 -6.53 -5.51 -3.33
CA PRO A 170 -7.38 -5.88 -4.45
C PRO A 170 -8.06 -7.24 -4.21
N GLY A 171 -9.33 -7.38 -4.61
CA GLY A 171 -10.10 -8.63 -4.43
C GLY A 171 -10.86 -8.74 -3.11
N GLU A 172 -10.47 -8.04 -2.06
CA GLU A 172 -11.11 -8.11 -0.74
C GLU A 172 -12.39 -7.26 -0.64
N ARG A 173 -13.10 -7.00 -1.75
CA ARG A 173 -14.19 -6.02 -1.76
C ARG A 173 -15.34 -6.39 -0.83
N TYR A 174 -15.67 -7.68 -0.80
CA TYR A 174 -16.86 -8.23 -0.16
C TYR A 174 -16.56 -8.93 1.18
N ASN A 175 -15.32 -8.84 1.67
CA ASN A 175 -15.01 -9.44 2.97
C ASN A 175 -15.74 -8.67 4.07
N SER A 176 -16.11 -9.39 5.13
CA SER A 176 -16.80 -8.84 6.32
C SER A 176 -16.22 -7.50 6.83
N PRO A 177 -14.88 -7.34 7.05
CA PRO A 177 -14.33 -6.08 7.58
C PRO A 177 -14.45 -4.88 6.63
N TYR A 178 -14.75 -5.11 5.35
CA TYR A 178 -14.89 -4.06 4.34
C TYR A 178 -16.33 -3.90 3.84
N THR A 179 -17.27 -4.54 4.52
CA THR A 179 -18.70 -4.52 4.22
C THR A 179 -19.46 -3.94 5.39
N VAL A 180 -20.30 -2.95 5.13
CA VAL A 180 -21.17 -2.34 6.13
C VAL A 180 -22.60 -2.37 5.60
N LEU A 181 -23.56 -2.68 6.47
CA LEU A 181 -24.96 -2.60 6.09
C LEU A 181 -25.35 -1.13 5.87
N ARG A 182 -26.04 -0.86 4.77
CA ARG A 182 -26.56 0.47 4.48
C ARG A 182 -27.51 0.89 5.62
N HIS A 183 -27.23 2.03 6.24
CA HIS A 183 -28.07 2.60 7.26
C HIS A 183 -29.38 3.12 6.63
N THR A 184 -30.53 2.77 7.21
CA THR A 184 -31.87 3.20 6.77
C THR A 184 -32.39 4.39 7.59
N ALA A 185 -31.51 5.31 7.99
CA ALA A 185 -31.91 6.51 8.74
C ALA A 185 -33.01 7.30 8.02
N ARG A 186 -33.88 7.89 8.85
CA ARG A 186 -34.70 9.04 8.47
C ARG A 186 -33.78 10.23 8.27
N THR A 187 -33.63 10.63 7.01
CA THR A 187 -32.94 11.85 6.58
C THR A 187 -33.96 12.64 5.80
N ALA A 188 -34.04 13.96 6.01
CA ALA A 188 -34.97 14.81 5.27
C ALA A 188 -34.82 14.58 3.76
N ASP A 189 -35.91 14.18 3.14
CA ASP A 189 -35.96 13.65 1.79
C ASP A 189 -37.25 14.04 1.08
N VAL A 190 -37.19 14.00 -0.24
CA VAL A 190 -38.33 14.12 -1.12
C VAL A 190 -38.52 12.79 -1.83
N ILE A 191 -39.74 12.26 -1.76
CA ILE A 191 -40.13 11.02 -2.41
C ILE A 191 -40.84 11.37 -3.71
N VAL A 192 -40.37 10.80 -4.82
CA VAL A 192 -40.97 10.99 -6.15
C VAL A 192 -41.46 9.64 -6.67
N TRP A 193 -42.68 9.66 -7.20
CA TRP A 193 -43.33 8.50 -7.81
C TRP A 193 -43.26 8.60 -9.33
N GLY A 194 -42.71 7.57 -9.97
CA GLY A 194 -42.71 7.41 -11.43
C GLY A 194 -43.66 6.28 -11.87
N PRO A 195 -44.26 6.38 -13.07
CA PRO A 195 -45.04 5.31 -13.67
C PRO A 195 -44.19 4.10 -14.10
#